data_AF-K0B9K8-F1
#
_entry.id   AF-K0B9K8-F1
#
_cell.length_a   1.000
_cell.length_b   1.000
_cell.length_c   1.000
_cell.angle_alpha   90.00
_cell.angle_beta   90.00
_cell.angle_gamma   90.00
#
_symmetry.space_group_name_H-M   'P 1'
#
loop_
_entity.id
_entity.type
_entity.pdbx_description
1 polymer ?
#
loop_
_entity_poly.entity_id
_entity_poly.type
_entity_poly.pdbx_seq_one_letter_code
_entity_poly.pdbx_strand_id
1 'polypeptide(L)'
;MAQIQKMGGPYTKQQQEDRKIKVFELHFEQGYSAVQIAKMLDVNRNTINKDIESWYSEIRKEQSHSNKDWFDKQLLRLEFQRARLQESLVDGLSYKDRMQIEKSITHIDLSIASFVVKIEVSKKYKHL
;
A
#
# COMPACT_ATOMS: atom_id res chain seq x y z
N MET A 1 11.41 18.39 6.80
CA MET A 1 10.04 17.96 6.42
C MET A 1 9.07 18.74 7.29
N ALA A 2 8.07 19.41 6.70
CA ALA A 2 7.12 20.22 7.46
C ALA A 2 6.25 19.31 8.35
N GLN A 3 6.40 19.45 9.65
CA GLN A 3 5.57 18.77 10.65
C GLN A 3 4.19 19.42 10.64
N ILE A 4 3.13 18.63 10.43
CA ILE A 4 1.75 19.11 10.54
C ILE A 4 1.47 19.31 12.04
N GLN A 5 1.86 20.47 12.59
CA GLN A 5 1.62 20.79 14.01
C GLN A 5 0.14 21.16 14.21
N LYS A 6 -0.56 20.36 15.02
CA LYS A 6 -1.96 20.59 15.38
C LYS A 6 -2.06 21.47 16.63
N MET A 7 -2.62 22.66 16.51
CA MET A 7 -2.81 23.63 17.60
C MET A 7 -4.18 23.52 18.30
N GLY A 8 -4.72 22.30 18.47
CA GLY A 8 -6.06 22.06 19.02
C GLY A 8 -7.21 22.41 18.05
N GLY A 9 -8.37 21.74 18.21
CA GLY A 9 -9.54 21.87 17.32
C GLY A 9 -9.59 20.88 16.13
N PRO A 10 -10.68 20.86 15.34
CA PRO A 10 -10.79 20.05 14.12
C PRO A 10 -9.77 20.49 13.07
N TYR A 11 -9.25 19.54 12.27
CA TYR A 11 -8.35 19.87 11.16
C TYR A 11 -9.06 20.74 10.13
N THR A 12 -8.39 21.78 9.63
CA THR A 12 -8.88 22.56 8.49
C THR A 12 -8.88 21.71 7.23
N LYS A 13 -9.62 22.12 6.19
CA LYS A 13 -9.64 21.39 4.90
C LYS A 13 -8.24 21.22 4.31
N GLN A 14 -7.42 22.26 4.35
CA GLN A 14 -6.05 22.22 3.86
C GLN A 14 -5.20 21.21 4.64
N GLN A 15 -5.26 21.23 5.98
CA GLN A 15 -4.52 20.28 6.80
C GLN A 15 -4.95 18.83 6.60
N GLN A 16 -6.24 18.60 6.30
CA GLN A 16 -6.73 17.28 5.93
C GLN A 16 -6.15 16.82 4.59
N GLU A 17 -6.06 17.72 3.61
CA GLU A 17 -5.50 17.43 2.30
C GLU A 17 -4.00 17.13 2.37
N ASP A 18 -3.22 17.98 3.03
CA ASP A 18 -1.78 17.79 3.22
C ASP A 18 -1.50 16.46 3.94
N ARG A 19 -2.32 16.14 4.94
CA ARG A 19 -2.24 14.85 5.65
C ARG A 19 -2.59 13.69 4.73
N LYS A 20 -3.65 13.78 3.94
CA LYS A 20 -4.06 12.73 2.99
C LYS A 20 -2.95 12.46 1.98
N ILE A 21 -2.34 13.48 1.39
CA ILE A 21 -1.19 13.34 0.49
C ILE A 21 -0.06 12.58 1.18
N LYS A 22 0.28 12.95 2.41
CA LYS A 22 1.35 12.28 3.14
C LYS A 22 1.01 10.83 3.52
N VAL A 23 -0.26 10.57 3.87
CA VAL A 23 -0.78 9.22 4.10
C VAL A 23 -0.68 8.39 2.83
N PHE A 24 -0.96 8.98 1.65
CA PHE A 24 -0.84 8.29 0.38
C PHE A 24 0.60 7.81 0.15
N GLU A 25 1.54 8.74 0.20
CA GLU A 25 2.98 8.49 0.05
C GLU A 25 3.45 7.39 1.01
N LEU A 26 3.17 7.54 2.31
CA LEU A 26 3.64 6.60 3.33
C LEU A 26 2.99 5.21 3.21
N HIS A 27 1.69 5.13 2.91
CA HIS A 27 0.96 3.86 2.91
C HIS A 27 1.11 3.09 1.60
N PHE A 28 0.92 3.76 0.47
CA PHE A 28 0.82 3.13 -0.84
C PHE A 28 2.19 3.04 -1.52
N GLU A 29 3.05 4.04 -1.37
CA GLU A 29 4.38 4.04 -2.01
C GLU A 29 5.42 3.37 -1.10
N GLN A 30 5.43 3.72 0.19
CA GLN A 30 6.46 3.24 1.13
C GLN A 30 6.01 2.02 1.96
N GLY A 31 4.73 1.64 1.89
CA GLY A 31 4.22 0.42 2.50
C GLY A 31 4.06 0.45 4.03
N TYR A 32 4.01 1.62 4.66
CA TYR A 32 3.82 1.73 6.10
C TYR A 32 2.38 1.42 6.53
N SER A 33 2.24 0.78 7.70
CA SER A 33 0.94 0.53 8.33
C SER A 33 0.35 1.82 8.93
N ALA A 34 -0.98 1.87 9.08
CA ALA A 34 -1.66 3.00 9.71
C ALA A 34 -1.13 3.32 11.12
N VAL A 35 -0.69 2.29 11.86
CA VAL A 35 -0.08 2.46 13.19
C VAL A 35 1.27 3.17 13.11
N GLN A 36 2.11 2.80 12.13
CA GLN A 36 3.41 3.45 11.92
C GLN A 36 3.22 4.89 11.44
N ILE A 37 2.31 5.12 10.50
CA ILE A 37 1.99 6.46 9.98
C ILE A 37 1.45 7.37 11.08
N ALA A 38 0.54 6.86 11.91
CA ALA A 38 0.01 7.58 13.07
C ALA A 38 1.12 8.07 14.01
N LYS A 39 2.13 7.22 14.28
CA LYS A 39 3.30 7.59 15.07
C LYS A 39 4.19 8.61 14.35
N MET A 40 4.43 8.44 13.05
CA MET A 40 5.30 9.34 12.26
C MET A 40 4.72 10.74 12.10
N LEU A 41 3.41 10.85 11.95
CA LEU A 41 2.72 12.12 11.72
C LEU A 41 2.15 12.74 13.01
N ASP A 42 2.27 12.05 14.15
CA ASP A 42 1.62 12.41 15.41
C ASP A 42 0.10 12.64 15.26
N VAL A 43 -0.56 11.69 14.58
CA VAL A 43 -2.00 11.74 14.29
C VAL A 43 -2.68 10.48 14.84
N ASN A 44 -3.92 10.62 15.30
CA ASN A 44 -4.73 9.47 15.72
C ASN A 44 -4.85 8.41 14.61
N ARG A 45 -4.56 7.15 14.93
CA ARG A 45 -4.67 6.00 14.02
C ARG A 45 -6.01 5.92 13.29
N ASN A 46 -7.12 6.24 13.95
CA ASN A 46 -8.45 6.19 13.33
C ASN A 46 -8.62 7.27 12.26
N THR A 47 -7.97 8.42 12.42
CA THR A 47 -7.93 9.45 11.37
C THR A 47 -7.15 8.95 10.17
N ILE A 48 -5.98 8.34 10.39
CA ILE A 48 -5.18 7.74 9.31
C ILE A 48 -5.96 6.61 8.60
N ASN A 49 -6.66 5.75 9.35
CA ASN A 49 -7.50 4.70 8.76
C ASN A 49 -8.59 5.31 7.86
N LYS A 50 -9.27 6.38 8.30
CA LYS A 50 -10.28 7.08 7.49
C LYS A 50 -9.67 7.70 6.23
N ASP A 51 -8.47 8.26 6.32
CA ASP A 51 -7.78 8.81 5.15
C ASP A 51 -7.41 7.71 4.15
N ILE A 52 -6.92 6.56 4.64
CA ILE A 52 -6.65 5.36 3.82
C ILE A 52 -7.94 4.86 3.15
N GLU A 53 -9.05 4.77 3.89
CA GLU A 53 -10.36 4.40 3.34
C GLU A 53 -10.85 5.39 2.27
N SER A 54 -10.63 6.70 2.48
CA SER A 54 -10.91 7.74 1.48
C SER A 54 -10.14 7.49 0.20
N TRP A 55 -8.83 7.24 0.30
CA TRP A 55 -7.99 6.94 -0.86
C TRP A 55 -8.45 5.67 -1.59
N TYR A 56 -8.75 4.58 -0.87
CA TYR A 56 -9.32 3.39 -1.50
C TYR A 56 -10.65 3.69 -2.22
N SER A 57 -11.48 4.60 -1.68
CA SER A 57 -12.73 5.02 -2.31
C SER A 57 -12.50 5.86 -3.56
N GLU A 58 -11.56 6.80 -3.52
CA GLU A 58 -11.18 7.68 -4.63
C GLU A 58 -10.56 6.87 -5.77
N ILE A 59 -9.61 5.99 -5.46
CA ILE A 59 -9.02 5.02 -6.40
C ILE A 59 -10.11 4.18 -7.06
N ARG A 60 -11.09 3.67 -6.30
CA ARG A 60 -12.22 2.91 -6.87
C ARG A 60 -13.14 3.74 -7.76
N LYS A 61 -13.28 5.05 -7.50
CA LYS A 61 -14.05 5.97 -8.34
C LYS A 61 -13.30 6.31 -9.62
N GLU A 62 -11.99 6.51 -9.53
CA GLU A 62 -11.10 6.79 -10.66
C GLU A 62 -10.91 5.56 -11.58
N GLN A 63 -11.12 4.35 -11.04
CA GLN A 63 -11.21 3.10 -11.80
C GLN A 63 -12.36 3.05 -12.82
N SER A 64 -13.32 3.99 -12.79
CA SER A 64 -14.24 4.15 -13.93
C SER A 64 -13.53 4.64 -15.20
N HIS A 65 -12.30 5.15 -15.09
CA HIS A 65 -11.55 5.77 -16.20
C HIS A 65 -10.17 5.20 -16.51
N SER A 66 -9.53 4.37 -15.67
CA SER A 66 -8.41 3.50 -16.12
C SER A 66 -8.02 2.44 -15.08
N ASN A 67 -8.49 1.20 -15.24
CA ASN A 67 -8.09 0.08 -14.38
C ASN A 67 -6.58 -0.20 -14.37
N LYS A 68 -5.85 0.21 -15.43
CA LYS A 68 -4.44 -0.15 -15.65
C LYS A 68 -3.50 0.45 -14.60
N ASP A 69 -3.68 1.73 -14.26
CA ASP A 69 -2.78 2.48 -13.37
C ASP A 69 -2.81 1.94 -11.92
N TRP A 70 -3.99 1.54 -11.44
CA TRP A 70 -4.11 0.92 -10.12
C TRP A 70 -3.43 -0.45 -10.06
N PHE A 71 -3.59 -1.26 -11.11
CA PHE A 71 -2.93 -2.57 -11.19
C PHE A 71 -1.41 -2.43 -11.19
N ASP A 72 -0.88 -1.50 -11.98
CA ASP A 72 0.57 -1.24 -12.04
C ASP A 72 1.10 -0.82 -10.66
N LYS A 73 0.38 0.05 -9.93
CA LYS A 73 0.72 0.42 -8.54
C LYS A 73 0.66 -0.76 -7.56
N GLN A 74 -0.33 -1.65 -7.66
CA GLN A 74 -0.42 -2.83 -6.79
C GLN A 74 0.68 -3.85 -7.08
N LEU A 75 1.03 -4.03 -8.35
CA LEU A 75 2.12 -4.91 -8.76
C LEU A 75 3.45 -4.42 -8.16
N LEU A 76 3.77 -3.13 -8.35
CA LEU A 76 4.97 -2.52 -7.78
C LEU A 76 5.04 -2.66 -6.25
N ARG A 77 3.91 -2.47 -5.56
CA ARG A 77 3.86 -2.62 -4.09
C ARG A 77 4.16 -4.06 -3.65
N LEU A 78 3.61 -5.05 -4.35
CA LEU A 78 3.87 -6.47 -4.06
C LEU A 78 5.33 -6.84 -4.33
N GLU A 79 5.91 -6.35 -5.43
CA GLU A 79 7.32 -6.54 -5.76
C GLU A 79 8.24 -5.93 -4.68
N PHE A 80 7.92 -4.73 -4.20
CA PHE A 80 8.69 -4.08 -3.14
C PHE A 80 8.62 -4.84 -1.80
N GLN A 81 7.44 -5.36 -1.45
CA GLN A 81 7.26 -6.20 -0.26
C GLN A 81 8.07 -7.49 -0.38
N ARG A 82 8.06 -8.12 -1.56
CA ARG A 82 8.85 -9.32 -1.85
C ARG A 82 10.34 -9.05 -1.67
N ALA A 83 10.87 -7.99 -2.27
CA ALA A 83 12.28 -7.63 -2.16
C ALA A 83 12.72 -7.43 -0.70
N ARG A 84 11.93 -6.68 0.08
CA ARG A 84 12.20 -6.47 1.52
C ARG A 84 12.20 -7.77 2.33
N LEU A 85 11.28 -8.68 2.03
CA LEU A 85 11.22 -9.99 2.69
C LEU A 85 12.44 -10.85 2.32
N GLN A 86 12.89 -10.79 1.06
CA GLN A 86 14.11 -11.48 0.63
C GLN A 86 15.35 -10.92 1.31
N GLU A 87 15.47 -9.60 1.43
CA GLU A 87 16.55 -8.96 2.21
C GLU A 87 16.52 -9.36 3.69
N SER A 88 15.33 -9.62 4.23
CA SER A 88 15.16 -10.06 5.61
C SER A 88 15.59 -11.51 5.83
N LEU A 89 15.83 -12.30 4.77
CA LEU A 89 16.40 -13.66 4.87
C LEU A 89 17.91 -13.61 5.12
N VAL A 90 18.30 -13.03 6.25
CA VAL A 90 19.70 -13.00 6.71
C VAL A 90 20.09 -14.32 7.36
N ASP A 91 21.40 -14.60 7.41
CA ASP A 91 21.94 -15.71 8.18
C ASP A 91 21.75 -15.48 9.68
N GLY A 92 21.37 -16.53 10.41
CA GLY A 92 21.11 -16.47 11.87
C GLY A 92 19.63 -16.38 12.27
N LEU A 93 18.69 -16.37 11.33
CA LEU A 93 17.26 -16.51 11.64
C LEU A 93 16.92 -17.88 12.23
N SER A 94 15.92 -17.92 13.11
CA SER A 94 15.32 -19.18 13.52
C SER A 94 14.67 -19.87 12.31
N TYR A 95 14.68 -21.20 12.29
CA TYR A 95 14.01 -21.97 11.23
C TYR A 95 12.54 -21.57 11.06
N LYS A 96 11.85 -21.29 12.17
CA LYS A 96 10.44 -20.90 12.16
C LYS A 96 10.24 -19.54 11.48
N ASP A 97 11.06 -18.55 11.80
CA ASP A 97 10.94 -17.20 11.22
C ASP A 97 11.31 -17.19 9.75
N ARG A 98 12.38 -17.91 9.38
CA ARG A 98 12.75 -18.14 7.98
C ARG A 98 11.59 -18.74 7.19
N MET A 99 10.97 -19.81 7.70
CA MET A 99 9.84 -20.45 7.03
C MET A 99 8.62 -19.53 6.91
N GLN A 100 8.38 -18.62 7.86
CA GLN A 100 7.28 -17.63 7.76
C GLN A 100 7.55 -16.59 6.67
N ILE A 101 8.78 -16.11 6.56
CA ILE A 101 9.20 -15.17 5.52
C ILE A 101 9.05 -15.83 4.14
N GLU A 102 9.55 -17.05 3.97
CA GLU A 102 9.46 -17.81 2.71
C GLU A 102 8.01 -18.08 2.30
N LYS A 103 7.12 -18.42 3.25
CA LYS A 103 5.68 -18.55 2.99
C LYS A 103 5.06 -17.24 2.53
N SER A 104 5.46 -16.13 3.13
CA SER A 104 4.96 -14.80 2.78
C SER A 104 5.40 -14.38 1.37
N ILE A 105 6.68 -14.65 1.02
CA ILE A 105 7.20 -14.45 -0.35
C ILE A 105 6.41 -15.29 -1.35
N THR A 106 6.21 -16.58 -1.04
CA THR A 106 5.43 -17.49 -1.90
C THR A 106 4.01 -16.99 -2.14
N HIS A 107 3.35 -16.47 -1.10
CA HIS A 107 2.02 -15.89 -1.22
C HIS A 107 1.97 -14.66 -2.13
N ILE A 108 3.00 -13.79 -2.04
CA ILE A 108 3.15 -12.63 -2.93
C ILE A 108 3.34 -13.10 -4.38
N ASP A 109 4.22 -14.07 -4.62
CA ASP A 109 4.48 -14.60 -5.96
C ASP A 109 3.22 -15.19 -6.60
N LEU A 110 2.44 -15.95 -5.84
CA LEU A 110 1.15 -16.48 -6.29
C LEU A 110 0.12 -15.37 -6.60
N SER A 111 0.14 -14.28 -5.83
CA SER A 111 -0.74 -13.14 -6.04
C SER A 111 -0.39 -12.40 -7.34
N ILE A 112 0.90 -12.17 -7.58
CA ILE A 112 1.41 -11.57 -8.83
C ILE A 112 1.04 -12.46 -10.02
N ALA A 113 1.30 -13.77 -9.94
CA ALA A 113 0.94 -14.72 -11.00
C ALA A 113 -0.57 -14.70 -11.31
N SER A 114 -1.42 -14.64 -10.27
CA SER A 114 -2.87 -14.52 -10.45
C SER A 114 -3.26 -13.24 -11.21
N PHE A 115 -2.61 -12.11 -10.91
CA PHE A 115 -2.85 -10.86 -11.64
C PHE A 115 -2.44 -10.95 -13.10
N VAL A 116 -1.26 -11.53 -13.38
CA VAL A 116 -0.77 -11.73 -14.75
C VAL A 116 -1.77 -12.57 -15.56
N VAL A 117 -2.24 -13.70 -15.00
CA VAL A 117 -3.23 -14.56 -15.66
C VAL A 117 -4.52 -13.79 -15.97
N LYS A 118 -5.04 -13.01 -15.02
CA LYS A 118 -6.27 -12.21 -15.24
C LYS A 118 -6.11 -11.17 -16.35
N ILE A 119 -4.93 -10.55 -16.44
CA ILE A 119 -4.62 -9.56 -17.49
C ILE A 119 -4.57 -10.25 -18.86
N GLU A 120 -3.83 -11.36 -18.97
CA GLU A 120 -3.70 -12.10 -20.24
C GLU A 120 -5.04 -12.65 -20.73
N VAL A 121 -5.85 -13.18 -19.82
CA VAL A 121 -7.22 -13.61 -20.12
C VAL A 121 -8.07 -12.44 -20.62
N SER A 122 -8.02 -11.29 -19.94
CA SER A 122 -8.77 -10.09 -20.31
C SER A 122 -8.35 -9.51 -21.67
N LYS A 123 -7.06 -9.59 -22.03
CA LYS A 123 -6.55 -9.23 -23.37
C LYS A 123 -7.11 -10.17 -24.44
N LYS A 124 -7.08 -11.48 -24.18
CA LYS A 124 -7.57 -12.50 -25.13
C LYS A 124 -9.05 -12.30 -25.50
N TYR A 125 -9.89 -11.91 -24.53
CA TYR A 125 -11.31 -11.66 -24.76
C TYR A 125 -11.65 -10.27 -25.32
N LYS A 126 -10.70 -9.32 -25.36
CA LYS A 126 -10.87 -8.03 -26.05
C LYS A 126 -10.66 -8.11 -27.57
N HIS A 127 -10.09 -9.21 -28.06
CA HIS A 127 -9.79 -9.46 -29.48
C HIS A 127 -10.77 -10.45 -30.14
N LEU A 128 -11.88 -10.77 -29.45
CA LEU A 128 -13.02 -11.54 -29.95
C LEU A 128 -14.23 -10.62 -30.05
#